data_AF-A0A0J8QUB2-F1
#
_entry.id   AF-A0A0J8QUB2-F1
#
_cell.length_a   1.000
_cell.length_b   1.000
_cell.length_c   1.000
_cell.angle_alpha   90.00
_cell.angle_beta   90.00
_cell.angle_gamma   90.00
#
_symmetry.space_group_name_H-M   'P 1'
#
loop_
_entity.id
_entity.type
_entity.pdbx_description
1 polymer ?
#
loop_
_entity_poly.entity_id
_entity_poly.type
_entity_poly.pdbx_seq_one_letter_code
_entity_poly.pdbx_strand_id
1 'polypeptide(L)'
;MDAAQRSWEIENCVNLVDPYRDALYTYDPAASQALMSAKPWSRDPHYFKSIRISAVALLKMVMHARSGGSLEVMGLMQGYVSANTFIVTDAFRLPVEGTETRVNAQDEANEYMVSYLQACRDSGRMENAIGWYHSHPGYGCWLSGIDVSTQDTQQTYNDPFVAVVIDPDRTISAGKVEIGAFRTYPKDYQPSRAEHDDDGYQSIPLHKVEDFGAHASQTTLSKSRISNLHLTRRFSPSSGISTGWRR
;
A
#
# COMPACT_ATOMS: atom_id res chain seq x y z
N MET A 1 19.02 -6.98 19.79
CA MET A 1 18.07 -6.26 18.91
C MET A 1 18.66 -5.98 17.53
N ASP A 2 19.96 -5.69 17.43
CA ASP A 2 20.61 -5.27 16.17
C ASP A 2 20.70 -6.33 15.05
N ALA A 3 20.82 -7.62 15.39
CA ALA A 3 20.99 -8.68 14.39
C ALA A 3 19.69 -8.99 13.61
N ALA A 4 18.57 -9.13 14.33
CA ALA A 4 17.27 -9.43 13.73
C ALA A 4 16.79 -8.29 12.81
N GLN A 5 17.07 -7.04 13.18
CA GLN A 5 16.79 -5.89 12.33
C GLN A 5 17.60 -5.93 11.02
N ARG A 6 18.92 -6.17 11.10
CA ARG A 6 19.77 -6.22 9.89
C ARG A 6 19.40 -7.37 8.97
N SER A 7 19.05 -8.55 9.51
CA SER A 7 18.54 -9.67 8.72
C SER A 7 17.26 -9.31 7.98
N TRP A 8 16.29 -8.71 8.69
CA TRP A 8 15.06 -8.23 8.07
C TRP A 8 15.32 -7.18 6.99
N GLU A 9 16.26 -6.26 7.24
CA GLU A 9 16.65 -5.23 6.27
C GLU A 9 17.23 -5.86 4.98
N ILE A 10 18.09 -6.87 5.11
CA ILE A 10 18.67 -7.58 3.96
C ILE A 10 17.61 -8.38 3.19
N GLU A 11 16.77 -9.14 3.90
CA GLU A 11 15.74 -10.01 3.31
C GLU A 11 14.67 -9.22 2.53
N ASN A 12 14.43 -7.96 2.94
CA ASN A 12 13.49 -7.05 2.30
C ASN A 12 14.16 -6.03 1.37
N CYS A 13 15.43 -6.26 1.01
CA CYS A 13 16.20 -5.37 0.12
C CYS A 13 16.19 -3.89 0.56
N VAL A 14 16.23 -3.65 1.88
CA VAL A 14 16.41 -2.31 2.46
C VAL A 14 17.84 -1.85 2.14
N ASN A 15 18.02 -1.12 1.04
CA ASN A 15 19.31 -0.53 0.70
C ASN A 15 19.58 0.73 1.54
N LEU A 16 20.84 0.90 1.96
CA LEU A 16 21.33 2.17 2.53
C LEU A 16 21.46 3.23 1.42
N VAL A 17 21.10 4.45 1.79
CA VAL A 17 20.77 5.60 0.95
C VAL A 17 21.78 5.89 -0.19
N ASP A 18 21.28 6.08 -1.41
CA ASP A 18 21.98 6.76 -2.52
C ASP A 18 21.54 8.23 -2.54
N PRO A 19 22.39 9.19 -2.14
CA PRO A 19 22.04 10.62 -2.05
C PRO A 19 21.52 11.25 -3.36
N TYR A 20 21.79 10.64 -4.51
CA TYR A 20 21.30 11.11 -5.82
C TYR A 20 19.97 10.45 -6.24
N ARG A 21 19.70 9.23 -5.78
CA ARG A 21 18.43 8.51 -6.06
C ARG A 21 17.38 8.65 -4.97
N ASP A 22 17.78 9.00 -3.75
CA ASP A 22 16.95 9.24 -2.57
C ASP A 22 16.43 10.67 -2.45
N ALA A 23 16.17 11.30 -3.59
CA ALA A 23 15.18 12.38 -3.75
C ALA A 23 13.73 11.94 -3.40
N LEU A 24 13.57 10.90 -2.57
CA LEU A 24 12.31 10.33 -2.07
C LEU A 24 11.49 11.32 -1.24
N TYR A 25 12.07 12.50 -0.95
CA TYR A 25 11.46 13.61 -0.21
C TYR A 25 11.56 14.95 -0.92
N THR A 26 12.04 15.01 -2.17
CA THR A 26 11.98 16.25 -2.95
C THR A 26 10.57 16.35 -3.54
N TYR A 27 9.58 16.57 -2.67
CA TYR A 27 8.25 16.92 -3.10
C TYR A 27 8.33 18.28 -3.79
N ASP A 28 8.17 18.29 -5.11
CA ASP A 28 7.97 19.50 -5.89
C ASP A 28 6.46 19.74 -6.02
N PRO A 29 5.88 20.71 -5.28
CA PRO A 29 4.46 20.99 -5.33
C PRO A 29 3.98 21.38 -6.74
N ALA A 30 4.82 22.06 -7.52
CA ALA A 30 4.46 22.51 -8.86
C ALA A 30 4.43 21.33 -9.84
N ALA A 31 5.43 20.45 -9.81
CA ALA A 31 5.43 19.24 -10.62
C ALA A 31 4.29 18.28 -10.23
N SER A 32 4.02 18.12 -8.93
CA SER A 32 2.90 17.35 -8.41
C SER A 32 1.56 17.91 -8.92
N GLN A 33 1.35 19.23 -8.80
CA GLN A 33 0.13 19.88 -9.26
C GLN A 33 -0.05 19.77 -10.78
N ALA A 34 1.02 19.92 -11.56
CA ALA A 34 0.99 19.75 -13.00
C ALA A 34 0.61 18.31 -13.39
N LEU A 35 1.17 17.32 -12.70
CA LEU A 35 0.85 15.90 -12.90
C LEU A 35 -0.61 15.58 -12.55
N MET A 36 -1.10 16.06 -11.41
CA MET A 36 -2.50 15.91 -10.98
C MET A 36 -3.48 16.60 -11.93
N SER A 37 -3.04 17.67 -12.59
CA SER A 37 -3.86 18.40 -13.58
C SER A 37 -3.87 17.67 -14.92
N ALA A 38 -2.74 17.11 -15.35
CA ALA A 38 -2.61 16.39 -16.61
C ALA A 38 -3.27 15.00 -16.60
N LYS A 39 -3.32 14.33 -15.44
CA LYS A 39 -3.89 12.98 -15.23
C LYS A 39 -3.54 11.97 -16.34
N PRO A 40 -2.26 11.77 -16.67
CA PRO A 40 -1.86 10.90 -17.78
C PRO A 40 -2.36 9.44 -17.63
N TRP A 41 -2.53 8.95 -16.41
CA TRP A 41 -3.12 7.64 -16.11
C TRP A 41 -4.57 7.47 -16.57
N SER A 42 -5.30 8.55 -16.83
CA SER A 42 -6.65 8.47 -17.42
C SER A 42 -6.64 8.01 -18.88
N ARG A 43 -5.49 8.11 -19.56
CA ARG A 43 -5.32 7.73 -20.98
C ARG A 43 -4.57 6.43 -21.17
N ASP A 44 -3.80 6.02 -20.17
CA ASP A 44 -2.99 4.80 -20.17
C ASP A 44 -3.29 3.98 -18.91
N PRO A 45 -4.06 2.88 -19.03
CA PRO A 45 -4.35 1.97 -17.92
C PRO A 45 -3.09 1.35 -17.26
N HIS A 46 -1.96 1.38 -17.95
CA HIS A 46 -0.66 0.87 -17.50
C HIS A 46 0.32 1.98 -17.10
N TYR A 47 -0.18 3.21 -16.93
CA TYR A 47 0.66 4.36 -16.64
C TYR A 47 1.53 4.15 -15.40
N PHE A 48 0.94 3.59 -14.33
CA PHE A 48 1.65 3.27 -13.11
C PHE A 48 2.35 1.93 -13.20
N LYS A 49 3.66 1.91 -12.97
CA LYS A 49 4.49 0.71 -13.15
C LYS A 49 5.17 0.25 -11.88
N SER A 50 5.28 1.14 -10.88
CA SER A 50 6.00 0.86 -9.65
C SER A 50 5.37 1.55 -8.45
N ILE A 51 5.61 0.95 -7.28
CA ILE A 51 5.32 1.52 -5.98
C ILE A 51 6.60 1.49 -5.13
N ARG A 52 6.85 2.55 -4.36
CA ARG A 52 7.92 2.66 -3.38
C ARG A 52 7.28 2.91 -2.04
N ILE A 53 7.58 2.08 -1.05
CA ILE A 53 6.99 2.15 0.28
C ILE A 53 8.12 2.38 1.28
N SER A 54 7.99 3.43 2.10
CA SER A 54 8.97 3.72 3.14
C SER A 54 9.07 2.60 4.18
N ALA A 55 10.22 2.50 4.84
CA ALA A 55 10.42 1.49 5.90
C ALA A 55 9.40 1.63 7.02
N VAL A 56 9.05 2.88 7.34
CA VAL A 56 8.09 3.22 8.38
C VAL A 56 6.67 2.77 7.98
N ALA A 57 6.24 3.08 6.75
CA ALA A 57 4.93 2.66 6.26
C ALA A 57 4.83 1.14 6.22
N LEU A 58 5.82 0.45 5.66
CA LEU A 58 5.84 -1.01 5.60
C LEU A 58 5.75 -1.63 6.99
N LEU A 59 6.59 -1.19 7.92
CA LEU A 59 6.61 -1.73 9.28
C LEU A 59 5.27 -1.51 9.99
N LYS A 60 4.66 -0.32 9.86
CA LYS A 60 3.34 -0.04 10.43
C LYS A 60 2.26 -0.96 9.87
N MET A 61 2.23 -1.17 8.55
CA MET A 61 1.24 -2.04 7.91
C MET A 61 1.43 -3.50 8.30
N VAL A 62 2.67 -4.01 8.32
CA VAL A 62 2.98 -5.40 8.72
C VAL A 62 2.66 -5.63 10.20
N MET A 63 3.00 -4.69 11.08
CA MET A 63 2.65 -4.78 12.50
C MET A 63 1.14 -4.78 12.72
N HIS A 64 0.41 -3.96 11.96
CA HIS A 64 -1.05 -3.92 12.02
C HIS A 64 -1.67 -5.23 11.51
N ALA A 65 -1.26 -5.70 10.33
CA ALA A 65 -1.69 -6.99 9.77
C ALA A 65 -1.47 -8.14 10.75
N ARG A 66 -0.29 -8.19 11.38
CA ARG A 66 0.02 -9.21 12.40
C ARG A 66 -0.87 -9.08 13.65
N SER A 67 -1.20 -7.86 14.07
CA SER A 67 -2.06 -7.65 15.25
C SER A 67 -3.51 -8.09 15.03
N GLY A 68 -3.96 -8.18 13.78
CA GLY A 68 -5.28 -8.71 13.43
C GLY A 68 -5.42 -10.22 13.61
N GLY A 69 -4.31 -10.96 13.72
CA GLY A 69 -4.33 -12.42 13.79
C GLY A 69 -4.96 -13.01 12.53
N SER A 70 -6.07 -13.73 12.69
CA SER A 70 -6.83 -14.32 11.58
C SER A 70 -7.90 -13.40 10.99
N LEU A 71 -8.06 -12.18 11.53
CA LEU A 71 -9.03 -11.20 11.02
C LEU A 71 -8.37 -10.26 10.02
N GLU A 72 -9.08 -9.94 8.95
CA GLU A 72 -8.65 -8.92 8.00
C GLU A 72 -8.71 -7.54 8.66
N VAL A 73 -7.57 -6.86 8.65
CA VAL A 73 -7.48 -5.44 9.04
C VAL A 73 -7.21 -4.57 7.81
N MET A 74 -7.57 -3.29 7.89
CA MET A 74 -7.31 -2.33 6.84
C MET A 74 -6.87 -0.95 7.35
N GLY A 75 -6.28 -0.15 6.47
CA GLY A 75 -5.90 1.21 6.75
C GLY A 75 -5.63 2.02 5.48
N LEU A 76 -5.15 3.25 5.67
CA LEU A 76 -4.82 4.16 4.59
C LEU A 76 -3.32 4.40 4.51
N MET A 77 -2.87 4.70 3.29
CA MET A 77 -1.50 5.06 2.97
C MET A 77 -1.44 6.54 2.59
N GLN A 78 -0.40 7.22 3.06
CA GLN A 78 -0.09 8.62 2.73
C GLN A 78 1.13 8.69 1.84
N GLY A 79 1.13 9.69 0.95
CA GLY A 79 2.23 9.93 0.04
C GLY A 79 1.81 10.73 -1.18
N TYR A 80 2.49 10.46 -2.29
CA TYR A 80 2.31 11.19 -3.54
C TYR A 80 2.71 10.35 -4.74
N VAL A 81 2.43 10.87 -5.93
CA VAL A 81 2.88 10.28 -7.19
C VAL A 81 4.05 11.08 -7.74
N SER A 82 5.08 10.37 -8.19
CA SER A 82 6.14 10.95 -9.01
C SER A 82 6.25 10.18 -10.32
N ALA A 83 6.00 10.87 -11.44
CA ALA A 83 5.90 10.27 -12.77
C ALA A 83 4.96 9.05 -12.78
N ASN A 84 5.48 7.86 -13.01
CA ASN A 84 4.77 6.57 -13.10
C ASN A 84 4.87 5.73 -11.82
N THR A 85 5.26 6.35 -10.71
CA THR A 85 5.54 5.65 -9.44
C THR A 85 4.72 6.20 -8.29
N PHE A 86 4.06 5.30 -7.56
CA PHE A 86 3.48 5.61 -6.26
C PHE A 86 4.58 5.69 -5.21
N ILE A 87 4.61 6.76 -4.42
CA ILE A 87 5.55 6.93 -3.31
C ILE A 87 4.73 7.00 -2.03
N VAL A 88 4.79 5.93 -1.23
CA VAL A 88 4.13 5.80 0.06
C VAL A 88 5.13 6.17 1.15
N THR A 89 4.86 7.27 1.84
CA THR A 89 5.73 7.84 2.87
C THR A 89 5.33 7.39 4.27
N ASP A 90 4.03 7.18 4.51
CA ASP A 90 3.49 6.70 5.78
C ASP A 90 2.21 5.87 5.60
N ALA A 91 1.80 5.17 6.65
CA ALA A 91 0.54 4.44 6.71
C ALA A 91 -0.10 4.55 8.10
N PHE A 92 -1.42 4.48 8.17
CA PHE A 92 -2.17 4.48 9.43
C PHE A 92 -3.35 3.52 9.37
N ARG A 93 -3.63 2.88 10.51
CA ARG A 93 -4.78 1.98 10.63
C ARG A 93 -6.07 2.79 10.69
N LEU A 94 -7.12 2.28 10.04
CA LEU A 94 -8.46 2.75 10.31
C LEU A 94 -9.03 1.97 11.51
N PRO A 95 -9.87 2.58 12.37
CA PRO A 95 -10.48 1.90 13.50
C PRO A 95 -11.63 0.99 13.05
N VAL A 96 -11.34 0.09 12.11
CA VAL A 96 -12.32 -0.77 11.46
C VAL A 96 -11.86 -2.22 11.58
N GLU A 97 -12.71 -3.06 12.13
CA GLU A 97 -12.55 -4.51 12.07
C GLU A 97 -13.23 -4.98 10.79
N GLY A 98 -12.45 -5.38 9.79
CA GLY A 98 -12.95 -5.90 8.54
C GLY A 98 -13.44 -7.33 8.72
N THR A 99 -14.63 -7.62 8.22
CA THR A 99 -14.97 -9.01 7.88
C THR A 99 -15.03 -9.10 6.36
N GLU A 100 -14.67 -10.25 5.80
CA GLU A 100 -14.66 -10.49 4.34
C GLU A 100 -15.99 -10.13 3.64
N THR A 101 -17.07 -9.93 4.40
CA THR A 101 -18.42 -9.69 3.86
C THR A 101 -18.93 -8.26 4.02
N ARG A 102 -18.36 -7.43 4.91
CA ARG A 102 -18.85 -6.04 5.16
C ARG A 102 -17.78 -5.11 5.73
N VAL A 103 -17.73 -3.89 5.19
CA VAL A 103 -17.08 -2.72 5.79
C VAL A 103 -18.16 -1.89 6.48
N ASN A 104 -18.16 -1.86 7.81
CA ASN A 104 -19.23 -1.25 8.62
C ASN A 104 -18.66 -0.21 9.59
N ALA A 105 -17.99 0.82 9.04
CA ALA A 105 -17.33 1.84 9.83
C ALA A 105 -17.07 3.13 9.03
N GLN A 106 -17.96 3.46 8.08
CA GLN A 106 -17.78 4.64 7.22
C GLN A 106 -17.68 5.93 8.04
N ASP A 107 -18.47 6.11 9.09
CA ASP A 107 -18.53 7.39 9.81
C ASP A 107 -17.33 7.60 10.74
N GLU A 108 -16.97 6.61 11.58
CA GLU A 108 -15.80 6.70 12.47
C GLU A 108 -14.48 6.71 11.70
N ALA A 109 -14.40 5.98 10.57
CA ALA A 109 -13.22 6.01 9.71
C ALA A 109 -13.06 7.38 9.03
N ASN A 110 -14.17 8.01 8.62
CA ASN A 110 -14.15 9.35 8.02
C ASN A 110 -13.68 10.42 9.03
N GLU A 111 -14.20 10.40 10.26
CA GLU A 111 -13.77 11.34 11.32
C GLU A 111 -12.29 11.17 11.67
N TYR A 112 -11.83 9.91 11.77
CA TYR A 112 -10.42 9.61 12.01
C TYR A 112 -9.54 10.09 10.86
N MET A 113 -9.97 9.87 9.60
CA MET A 113 -9.23 10.30 8.41
C MET A 113 -9.07 11.82 8.36
N VAL A 114 -10.14 12.58 8.61
CA VAL A 114 -10.09 14.06 8.63
C VAL A 114 -9.13 14.54 9.71
N SER A 115 -9.27 14.01 10.93
CA SER A 115 -8.45 14.39 12.08
C SER A 115 -6.96 14.05 11.87
N TYR A 116 -6.66 12.88 11.31
CA TYR A 116 -5.30 12.44 11.06
C TYR A 116 -4.63 13.24 9.93
N LEU A 117 -5.36 13.51 8.84
CA LEU A 117 -4.85 14.35 7.74
C LEU A 117 -4.59 15.78 8.20
N GLN A 118 -5.45 16.34 9.05
CA GLN A 118 -5.22 17.67 9.62
C GLN A 118 -3.96 17.69 10.49
N ALA A 119 -3.78 16.73 11.40
CA ALA A 119 -2.58 16.63 12.24
C ALA A 119 -1.30 16.43 11.40
N CYS A 120 -1.39 15.74 10.25
CA CYS A 120 -0.27 15.64 9.32
C CYS A 120 0.08 16.99 8.72
N ARG A 121 -0.91 17.76 8.25
CA ARG A 121 -0.69 19.12 7.70
C ARG A 121 -0.10 20.06 8.73
N ASP A 122 -0.61 20.04 9.96
CA ASP A 122 -0.13 20.87 11.07
C ASP A 122 1.33 20.54 11.44
N SER A 123 1.78 19.32 11.17
CA SER A 123 3.17 18.88 11.36
C SER A 123 4.04 19.01 10.10
N GLY A 124 3.57 19.75 9.10
CA GLY A 124 4.29 20.04 7.85
C GLY A 124 4.31 18.88 6.84
N ARG A 125 3.52 17.83 7.05
CA ARG A 125 3.32 16.74 6.07
C ARG A 125 2.12 17.08 5.20
N MET A 126 2.41 17.56 3.99
CA MET A 126 1.39 18.01 3.02
C MET A 126 0.84 16.88 2.13
N GLU A 127 1.29 15.65 2.36
CA GLU A 127 0.89 14.45 1.62
C GLU A 127 -0.56 14.08 1.95
N ASN A 128 -1.33 13.71 0.93
CA ASN A 128 -2.70 13.22 1.11
C ASN A 128 -2.73 11.68 1.06
N ALA A 129 -3.92 11.11 1.26
CA ALA A 129 -4.14 9.70 1.03
C ALA A 129 -3.88 9.35 -0.45
N ILE A 130 -3.09 8.31 -0.67
CA ILE A 130 -2.62 7.84 -1.99
C ILE A 130 -3.05 6.39 -2.25
N GLY A 131 -3.58 5.72 -1.23
CA GLY A 131 -4.02 4.35 -1.33
C GLY A 131 -4.57 3.82 -0.02
N TRP A 132 -4.98 2.57 -0.07
CA TRP A 132 -5.40 1.79 1.08
C TRP A 132 -4.62 0.49 1.14
N TYR A 133 -4.53 -0.08 2.33
CA TYR A 133 -3.98 -1.42 2.49
C TYR A 133 -4.93 -2.27 3.31
N HIS A 134 -4.90 -3.58 3.06
CA HIS A 134 -5.54 -4.58 3.91
C HIS A 134 -4.69 -5.83 4.01
N SER A 135 -5.15 -6.78 4.83
CA SER A 135 -4.44 -8.02 5.08
C SER A 135 -5.24 -9.23 4.63
N HIS A 136 -4.54 -10.22 4.09
CA HIS A 136 -5.05 -11.54 3.72
C HIS A 136 -4.28 -12.63 4.49
N PRO A 137 -4.67 -12.97 5.74
CA PRO A 137 -3.92 -13.92 6.56
C PRO A 137 -3.94 -15.35 6.00
N GLY A 138 -2.84 -15.79 5.40
CA GLY A 138 -2.60 -17.17 4.97
C GLY A 138 -3.02 -17.53 3.54
N TYR A 139 -3.74 -16.65 2.81
CA TYR A 139 -4.18 -16.90 1.42
C TYR A 139 -3.45 -16.04 0.37
N GLY A 140 -2.44 -15.28 0.82
CA GLY A 140 -1.53 -14.47 0.03
C GLY A 140 -2.17 -13.23 -0.59
N CYS A 141 -1.42 -12.48 -1.38
CA CYS A 141 -1.80 -11.12 -1.79
C CYS A 141 -2.43 -11.08 -3.18
N TRP A 142 -3.72 -10.77 -3.25
CA TRP A 142 -4.51 -10.57 -4.47
C TRP A 142 -5.75 -9.73 -4.12
N LEU A 143 -6.52 -9.29 -5.11
CA LEU A 143 -7.79 -8.58 -4.86
C LEU A 143 -8.97 -9.54 -5.04
N SER A 144 -9.81 -9.68 -4.01
CA SER A 144 -11.12 -10.32 -4.11
C SER A 144 -12.09 -9.51 -4.98
N GLY A 145 -13.25 -10.08 -5.34
CA GLY A 145 -14.29 -9.31 -6.04
C GLY A 145 -14.74 -8.05 -5.29
N ILE A 146 -14.78 -8.09 -3.96
CA ILE A 146 -15.09 -6.92 -3.11
C ILE A 146 -13.95 -5.90 -3.16
N ASP A 147 -12.70 -6.37 -3.11
CA ASP A 147 -11.53 -5.50 -3.19
C ASP A 147 -11.44 -4.80 -4.56
N VAL A 148 -11.73 -5.52 -5.65
CA VAL A 148 -11.79 -4.94 -7.01
C VAL A 148 -12.87 -3.86 -7.08
N SER A 149 -14.09 -4.12 -6.59
CA SER A 149 -15.18 -3.12 -6.56
C SER A 149 -14.83 -1.89 -5.70
N THR A 150 -14.17 -2.12 -4.57
CA THR A 150 -13.69 -1.05 -3.68
C THR A 150 -12.63 -0.23 -4.38
N GLN A 151 -11.64 -0.88 -5.00
CA GLN A 151 -10.56 -0.22 -5.71
C GLN A 151 -11.05 0.56 -6.93
N ASP A 152 -12.03 0.02 -7.68
CA ASP A 152 -12.72 0.74 -8.77
C ASP A 152 -13.37 2.03 -8.28
N THR A 153 -14.07 1.95 -7.15
CA THR A 153 -14.72 3.11 -6.52
C THR A 153 -13.66 4.14 -6.12
N GLN A 154 -12.57 3.71 -5.47
CA GLN A 154 -11.49 4.60 -5.06
C GLN A 154 -10.76 5.23 -6.26
N GLN A 155 -10.50 4.47 -7.33
CA GLN A 155 -9.94 4.99 -8.57
C GLN A 155 -10.90 5.92 -9.32
N THR A 156 -12.21 5.84 -9.07
CA THR A 156 -13.18 6.75 -9.68
C THR A 156 -13.20 8.11 -8.97
N TYR A 157 -13.17 8.12 -7.63
CA TYR A 157 -13.38 9.33 -6.83
C TYR A 157 -12.09 9.94 -6.26
N ASN A 158 -11.04 9.15 -6.05
CA ASN A 158 -9.81 9.54 -5.37
C ASN A 158 -8.54 9.28 -6.20
N ASP A 159 -8.65 9.19 -7.53
CA ASP A 159 -7.49 8.92 -8.40
C ASP A 159 -6.45 10.07 -8.35
N PRO A 160 -5.15 9.78 -8.24
CA PRO A 160 -4.51 8.46 -8.26
C PRO A 160 -4.62 7.69 -6.94
N PHE A 161 -5.07 6.43 -6.97
CA PHE A 161 -5.21 5.57 -5.79
C PHE A 161 -4.67 4.14 -6.01
N VAL A 162 -4.03 3.54 -5.01
CA VAL A 162 -3.47 2.16 -5.08
C VAL A 162 -3.95 1.29 -3.91
N ALA A 163 -4.20 0.00 -4.18
CA ALA A 163 -4.49 -1.00 -3.16
C ALA A 163 -3.21 -1.79 -2.80
N VAL A 164 -2.95 -2.02 -1.52
CA VAL A 164 -1.85 -2.87 -1.05
C VAL A 164 -2.40 -4.01 -0.21
N VAL A 165 -1.98 -5.24 -0.49
CA VAL A 165 -2.40 -6.43 0.27
C VAL A 165 -1.19 -7.05 0.93
N ILE A 166 -1.30 -7.39 2.21
CA ILE A 166 -0.23 -8.00 2.99
C ILE A 166 -0.71 -9.34 3.56
N ASP A 167 0.08 -10.40 3.40
CA ASP A 167 -0.17 -11.67 4.10
C ASP A 167 0.80 -11.79 5.30
N PRO A 168 0.32 -11.55 6.54
CA PRO A 168 1.16 -11.62 7.72
C PRO A 168 1.64 -13.05 8.03
N ASP A 169 0.87 -14.08 7.70
CA ASP A 169 1.20 -15.47 8.02
C ASP A 169 2.32 -15.99 7.11
N ARG A 170 2.23 -15.69 5.81
CA ARG A 170 3.32 -15.99 4.86
C ARG A 170 4.55 -15.15 5.12
N THR A 171 4.37 -13.90 5.54
CA THR A 171 5.50 -13.04 5.95
C THR A 171 6.32 -13.68 7.07
N ILE A 172 5.64 -14.20 8.10
CA ILE A 172 6.30 -14.88 9.22
C ILE A 172 6.95 -16.19 8.76
N SER A 173 6.25 -16.98 7.95
CA SER A 173 6.71 -18.31 7.51
C SER A 173 7.90 -18.25 6.56
N ALA A 174 7.96 -17.24 5.70
CA ALA A 174 9.01 -17.07 4.68
C ALA A 174 10.18 -16.18 5.14
N GLY A 175 10.05 -15.43 6.24
CA GLY A 175 11.03 -14.43 6.68
C GLY A 175 11.05 -13.15 5.83
N LYS A 176 10.32 -13.12 4.71
CA LYS A 176 10.22 -12.00 3.78
C LYS A 176 8.81 -11.45 3.76
N VAL A 177 8.64 -10.13 3.72
CA VAL A 177 7.31 -9.53 3.67
C VAL A 177 6.58 -9.96 2.40
N GLU A 178 5.45 -10.63 2.60
CA GLU A 178 4.53 -11.05 1.55
C GLU A 178 3.54 -9.90 1.31
N ILE A 179 3.77 -9.16 0.22
CA ILE A 179 3.05 -7.93 -0.12
C ILE A 179 2.76 -7.88 -1.62
N GLY A 180 1.55 -7.42 -1.96
CA GLY A 180 1.12 -7.11 -3.31
C GLY A 180 0.61 -5.67 -3.38
N ALA A 181 0.71 -5.05 -4.56
CA ALA A 181 0.22 -3.71 -4.83
C ALA A 181 -0.51 -3.73 -6.16
N PHE A 182 -1.72 -3.18 -6.18
CA PHE A 182 -2.70 -3.41 -7.22
C PHE A 182 -3.41 -2.11 -7.61
N ARG A 183 -3.75 -2.04 -8.89
CA ARG A 183 -4.74 -1.13 -9.46
C ARG A 183 -5.67 -1.94 -10.34
N THR A 184 -6.90 -1.47 -10.52
CA THR A 184 -7.87 -2.12 -11.40
C THR A 184 -7.85 -1.49 -12.79
N TYR A 185 -8.13 -2.31 -13.81
CA TYR A 185 -8.38 -1.83 -15.16
C TYR A 185 -9.71 -1.07 -15.24
N PRO A 186 -9.84 -0.08 -16.14
CA PRO A 186 -11.14 0.47 -16.51
C PRO A 186 -12.10 -0.63 -16.99
N LYS A 187 -13.40 -0.48 -16.72
CA LYS A 187 -14.43 -1.50 -17.04
C LYS A 187 -14.54 -1.84 -18.53
N ASP A 188 -14.14 -0.92 -19.39
CA ASP A 188 -14.14 -1.04 -20.84
C ASP A 188 -12.80 -1.56 -21.41
N TYR A 189 -11.82 -1.81 -20.55
CA TYR A 189 -10.51 -2.31 -20.95
C TYR A 189 -10.40 -3.83 -20.79
N GLN A 190 -9.94 -4.51 -21.84
CA GLN A 190 -9.60 -5.93 -21.79
C GLN A 190 -8.08 -6.10 -21.96
N PRO A 191 -7.37 -6.60 -20.93
CA PRO A 191 -5.95 -6.88 -21.05
C PRO A 191 -5.69 -8.06 -22.00
N SER A 192 -4.49 -8.07 -22.57
CA SER A 192 -4.02 -9.14 -23.44
C SER A 192 -3.65 -10.40 -22.65
N ARG A 193 -3.68 -11.56 -23.31
CA ARG A 193 -3.39 -12.85 -22.67
C ARG A 193 -1.98 -12.95 -22.06
N ALA A 194 -0.99 -12.25 -22.63
CA ALA A 194 0.36 -12.22 -22.11
C ALA A 194 0.49 -11.41 -20.81
N GLU A 195 -0.44 -10.48 -20.56
CA GLU A 195 -0.49 -9.69 -19.32
C GLU A 195 -1.10 -10.50 -18.15
N HIS A 196 -1.76 -11.64 -18.43
CA HIS A 196 -2.27 -12.56 -17.40
C HIS A 196 -1.22 -13.49 -16.79
N ASP A 197 -0.10 -13.73 -17.48
CA ASP A 197 0.87 -14.77 -17.09
C ASP A 197 2.06 -14.24 -16.24
N ASP A 198 2.12 -12.93 -15.96
CA ASP A 198 3.25 -12.25 -15.25
C ASP A 198 3.08 -12.18 -13.71
N ASP A 199 1.99 -12.74 -13.16
CA ASP A 199 1.58 -12.54 -11.76
C ASP A 199 2.33 -13.39 -10.72
N GLY A 200 3.20 -14.30 -11.16
CA GLY A 200 3.95 -15.20 -10.29
C GLY A 200 3.06 -16.26 -9.64
N TYR A 201 3.60 -17.46 -9.44
CA TYR A 201 2.85 -18.56 -8.85
C TYR A 201 2.59 -18.32 -7.36
N GLN A 202 1.32 -18.31 -6.95
CA GLN A 202 0.91 -18.23 -5.55
C GLN A 202 -0.02 -19.41 -5.21
N SER A 203 0.30 -20.15 -4.16
CA SER A 203 -0.61 -21.17 -3.62
C SER A 203 -1.80 -20.48 -2.98
N ILE A 204 -3.02 -20.68 -3.49
CA ILE A 204 -4.26 -20.10 -2.96
C ILE A 204 -5.14 -21.22 -2.39
N PRO A 205 -5.69 -21.09 -1.17
CA PRO A 205 -6.58 -22.10 -0.59
C PRO A 205 -7.80 -22.37 -1.47
N LEU A 206 -8.24 -23.63 -1.54
CA LEU A 206 -9.34 -24.06 -2.42
C LEU A 206 -10.62 -23.21 -2.29
N HIS A 207 -10.97 -22.79 -1.07
CA HIS A 207 -12.16 -21.98 -0.81
C HIS A 207 -12.08 -20.53 -1.33
N LYS A 208 -10.91 -20.10 -1.82
CA LYS A 208 -10.66 -18.77 -2.42
C LYS A 208 -10.33 -18.83 -3.92
N VAL A 209 -10.11 -20.02 -4.48
CA VAL A 209 -9.65 -20.18 -5.87
C VAL A 209 -10.68 -19.66 -6.88
N GLU A 210 -11.96 -19.84 -6.61
CA GLU A 210 -13.02 -19.34 -7.51
C GLU A 210 -13.03 -17.81 -7.60
N ASP A 211 -12.96 -17.14 -6.45
CA ASP A 211 -12.93 -15.67 -6.37
C ASP A 211 -11.64 -15.10 -6.98
N PHE A 212 -10.48 -15.71 -6.67
CA PHE A 212 -9.22 -15.34 -7.29
C PHE A 212 -9.27 -15.49 -8.83
N GLY A 213 -9.72 -16.65 -9.32
CA GLY A 213 -9.77 -16.92 -10.76
C GLY A 213 -10.73 -15.99 -11.53
N ALA A 214 -11.81 -15.54 -10.88
CA ALA A 214 -12.78 -14.63 -11.49
C ALA A 214 -12.26 -13.18 -11.62
N HIS A 215 -11.34 -12.77 -10.75
CA HIS A 215 -10.95 -11.37 -10.59
C HIS A 215 -9.47 -11.07 -10.87
N ALA A 216 -8.59 -12.07 -10.94
CA ALA A 216 -7.17 -11.90 -11.22
C ALA A 216 -6.88 -11.13 -12.52
N SER A 217 -7.73 -11.30 -13.54
CA SER A 217 -7.60 -10.62 -14.84
C SER A 217 -7.93 -9.12 -14.81
N GLN A 218 -8.44 -8.59 -13.70
CA GLN A 218 -9.00 -7.23 -13.63
C GLN A 218 -7.99 -6.22 -13.04
N THR A 219 -6.75 -6.63 -12.75
CA THR A 219 -5.75 -5.80 -12.08
C THR A 219 -4.47 -5.61 -12.91
N THR A 220 -3.84 -4.43 -12.81
CA THR A 220 -2.76 -3.96 -13.71
C THR A 220 -1.38 -3.88 -13.03
N LEU A 221 -1.35 -3.88 -11.70
CA LEU A 221 -0.15 -3.95 -10.88
C LEU A 221 -0.23 -5.24 -10.07
N SER A 222 0.86 -6.01 -10.05
CA SER A 222 0.94 -7.27 -9.32
C SER A 222 2.33 -7.47 -8.70
N LYS A 223 2.42 -8.50 -7.86
CA LYS A 223 3.56 -8.86 -7.01
C LYS A 223 4.94 -8.77 -7.68
N SER A 224 5.04 -9.11 -8.97
CA SER A 224 6.30 -9.18 -9.71
C SER A 224 6.98 -7.81 -9.94
N ARG A 225 6.25 -6.69 -9.83
CA ARG A 225 6.78 -5.32 -10.05
C ARG A 225 7.15 -4.56 -8.78
N ILE A 226 6.99 -5.19 -7.61
CA ILE A 226 7.40 -4.66 -6.29
C ILE A 226 8.89 -4.98 -6.00
N SER A 227 9.66 -5.43 -6.99
CA SER A 227 11.08 -5.76 -6.85
C SER A 227 11.99 -4.56 -6.52
N ASN A 228 11.44 -3.36 -6.37
CA ASN A 228 12.14 -2.14 -5.97
C ASN A 228 11.47 -1.47 -4.75
N LEU A 229 11.15 -2.24 -3.71
CA LEU A 229 10.75 -1.73 -2.40
C LEU A 229 11.93 -0.95 -1.77
N HIS A 230 12.04 0.34 -2.09
CA HIS A 230 13.05 1.24 -1.53
C HIS A 230 12.60 1.71 -0.14
N LEU A 231 13.07 1.02 0.89
CA LEU A 231 12.74 1.27 2.29
C LEU A 231 13.69 2.34 2.85
N THR A 232 13.20 3.57 3.05
CA THR A 232 14.00 4.69 3.59
C THR A 232 13.84 4.85 5.11
N ARG A 233 14.95 5.15 5.81
CA ARG A 233 14.96 5.62 7.21
C ARG A 233 14.89 7.16 7.24
N ARG A 234 13.90 7.73 7.95
CA ARG A 234 13.97 9.14 8.40
C ARG A 234 14.87 9.22 9.62
N PHE A 235 16.01 9.93 9.53
CA PHE A 235 16.64 10.52 10.71
C PHE A 235 16.01 11.90 10.94
N SER A 236 15.18 12.04 11.97
CA SER A 236 14.86 13.36 12.50
C SER A 236 15.89 13.69 13.58
N PRO A 237 16.67 14.77 13.47
CA PRO A 237 17.48 15.24 14.58
C PRO A 237 16.54 15.78 15.67
N SER A 238 16.56 15.10 16.82
CA SER A 238 16.11 15.54 18.15
C SER A 238 15.08 16.67 18.23
N SER A 239 13.84 16.31 18.53
CA SER A 239 12.97 17.14 19.39
C SER A 239 12.25 16.22 20.38
N GLY A 240 12.61 16.35 21.65
CA GLY A 240 12.04 15.56 22.73
C GLY A 240 10.56 15.90 22.91
N ILE A 241 9.71 14.87 22.87
CA ILE A 241 8.33 14.96 23.34
C ILE A 241 8.16 13.85 24.37
N SER A 242 7.84 14.24 25.61
CA SER A 242 7.57 13.34 26.71
C SER A 242 6.25 12.61 26.46
N THR A 243 6.31 11.29 26.33
CA THR A 243 5.12 10.46 26.36
C THR A 243 4.79 10.14 27.82
N GLY A 244 3.84 10.89 28.38
CA GLY A 244 3.24 10.57 29.67
C GLY A 244 2.34 9.34 29.56
N TRP A 245 2.89 8.16 29.84
CA TRP A 245 2.12 6.95 30.12
C TRP A 245 2.00 6.80 31.65
N ARG A 246 0.78 6.94 32.18
CA ARG A 246 0.42 6.30 33.45
C ARG A 246 -0.42 5.06 33.15
N ARG A 247 -0.16 4.06 33.99
CA ARG A 247 -0.59 2.66 33.92
C ARG A 247 -2.09 2.45 33.81
#